data_AF-A0A9W7DJH6-F1
#
_entry.id   AF-A0A9W7DJH6-F1
#
_cell.length_a   1.000
_cell.length_b   1.000
_cell.length_c   1.000
_cell.angle_alpha   90.00
_cell.angle_beta   90.00
_cell.angle_gamma   90.00
#
_symmetry.space_group_name_H-M   'P 1'
#
loop_
_entity.id
_entity.type
_entity.pdbx_description
1 polymer ?
#
loop_
_entity_poly.entity_id
_entity_poly.type
_entity_poly.pdbx_seq_one_letter_code
_entity_poly.pdbx_strand_id
1 'polypeptide(L)'
;MDSDGTFDLRLIPLLRLLSELCSKIDDDYTTLKASGSTTRSKHLKALDEMRVLLENSTAVNYSRDQWVKVWEKLVHSLGFNGSDREGDNDMISSFELVSSGILDSLLSVFDPKTTGEGSDCWFAFQTVFCSTMSPFGAGERLPLTLLVKKLEEALDRSETFEILSSELTNYSFASQSKASSMAKQLRIKLISDDDSIAEPNRQLMLMAHAIATFKSINGFLKTRMEDVKGLMRVLAGSRDATPQDDFYLEFSINGEVVPHDTTIYGAVYKSLLAQSKKQSLSARRVWSEAPHIIKFKKVAGTPPAPEEELYRTETNDDCLESLGDEGTVHILQLLKLLHDINFSTTNSGASDVLFLNYKITAKLNRQLEEPLIVASGTLPDWCVTITRLFPFLFPIDTRVFFLKSTSFGYSRLIDLWQTRSAQASQDEGNSSSSNNSHLGRPVRHKLRISRKKLLQSAIKVMDTYGTSPGLLEIEYFDEAGTGLGPTLEFYANVSKEFSKSRVHMWRDNKKFNYSKNKFESGDDCDTDFAQPYVDNQYGL
;
A
#
# COMPACT_ATOMS: atom_id res chain seq x y z
N MET A 1 -15.26 -56.03 -26.46
CA MET A 1 -16.10 -55.09 -25.74
C MET A 1 -15.28 -53.84 -25.53
N ASP A 2 -15.62 -52.87 -26.37
CA ASP A 2 -15.46 -51.42 -26.31
C ASP A 2 -14.08 -50.81 -26.02
N SER A 3 -13.53 -50.28 -27.12
CA SER A 3 -12.52 -49.24 -27.19
C SER A 3 -13.03 -47.94 -26.58
N ASP A 4 -12.53 -47.57 -25.41
CA ASP A 4 -12.67 -46.20 -24.93
C ASP A 4 -11.54 -45.34 -25.52
N GLY A 5 -11.93 -44.59 -26.55
CA GLY A 5 -11.09 -43.73 -27.37
C GLY A 5 -10.55 -42.52 -26.64
N THR A 6 -9.47 -42.70 -25.88
CA THR A 6 -8.56 -41.61 -25.53
C THR A 6 -7.25 -41.82 -26.28
N PHE A 7 -7.24 -41.38 -27.54
CA PHE A 7 -5.99 -41.19 -28.27
C PHE A 7 -5.10 -40.22 -27.49
N ASP A 8 -3.88 -40.66 -27.20
CA ASP A 8 -2.74 -39.79 -26.84
C ASP A 8 -2.67 -38.61 -27.82
N LEU A 9 -3.25 -37.48 -27.43
CA LEU A 9 -3.06 -36.20 -28.12
C LEU A 9 -1.62 -35.77 -27.88
N ARG A 10 -0.72 -36.22 -28.77
CA ARG A 10 0.67 -35.78 -28.77
C ARG A 10 0.66 -34.25 -28.91
N LEU A 11 1.29 -33.56 -27.96
CA LEU A 11 1.34 -32.10 -27.89
C LEU A 11 1.87 -31.45 -29.18
N ILE A 12 2.74 -32.15 -29.91
CA ILE A 12 3.40 -31.68 -31.13
C ILE A 12 2.40 -31.45 -32.30
N PRO A 13 1.54 -32.41 -32.69
CA PRO A 13 0.52 -32.16 -33.70
C PRO A 13 -0.48 -31.06 -33.31
N LEU A 14 -0.84 -30.93 -32.03
CA LEU A 14 -1.68 -29.84 -31.53
C LEU A 14 -1.01 -28.48 -31.70
N LEU A 15 0.27 -28.35 -31.31
CA LEU A 15 1.04 -27.11 -31.49
C LEU A 15 1.23 -26.76 -32.97
N ARG A 16 1.38 -27.75 -33.86
CA ARG A 16 1.44 -27.51 -35.31
C ARG A 16 0.10 -27.02 -35.86
N LEU A 17 -1.00 -27.66 -35.47
CA LEU A 17 -2.35 -27.21 -35.84
C LEU A 17 -2.61 -25.78 -35.35
N LEU A 18 -2.20 -25.48 -34.11
CA LEU A 18 -2.37 -24.14 -33.52
C LEU A 18 -1.51 -23.10 -34.25
N SER A 19 -0.27 -23.47 -34.63
CA SER A 19 0.61 -22.63 -35.45
C SER A 19 0.05 -22.38 -36.85
N GLU A 20 -0.50 -23.40 -37.50
CA GLU A 20 -1.18 -23.25 -38.81
C GLU A 20 -2.42 -22.36 -38.70
N LEU A 21 -3.21 -22.53 -37.63
CA LEU A 21 -4.39 -21.70 -37.38
C LEU A 21 -4.01 -20.25 -37.09
N CYS A 22 -2.96 -20.00 -36.30
CA CYS A 22 -2.44 -18.66 -36.06
C CYS A 22 -1.90 -18.01 -37.34
N SER A 23 -1.16 -18.77 -38.16
CA SER A 23 -0.65 -18.26 -39.44
C SER A 23 -1.79 -17.94 -40.40
N LYS A 24 -2.83 -18.78 -40.44
CA LYS A 24 -4.03 -18.53 -41.25
C LYS A 24 -4.82 -17.32 -40.77
N ILE A 25 -4.95 -17.13 -39.45
CA ILE A 25 -5.57 -15.94 -38.89
C ILE A 25 -4.76 -14.69 -39.23
N ASP A 26 -3.42 -14.78 -39.23
CA ASP A 26 -2.54 -13.67 -39.62
C ASP A 26 -2.63 -13.36 -41.12
N ASP A 27 -2.68 -14.37 -41.98
CA ASP A 27 -2.93 -14.23 -43.42
C ASP A 27 -4.32 -13.63 -43.71
N ASP A 28 -5.36 -14.09 -43.00
CA ASP A 28 -6.73 -13.56 -43.10
C ASP A 28 -6.77 -12.11 -42.58
N TYR A 29 -6.05 -11.78 -41.51
CA TYR A 29 -5.94 -10.43 -40.97
C TYR A 29 -5.20 -9.49 -41.94
N THR A 30 -4.07 -9.92 -42.50
CA THR A 30 -3.28 -9.12 -43.44
C THR A 30 -4.02 -8.90 -44.76
N THR A 31 -4.74 -9.90 -45.26
CA THR A 31 -5.63 -9.75 -46.42
C THR A 31 -6.82 -8.85 -46.13
N LEU A 32 -7.45 -8.94 -44.94
CA LEU A 32 -8.49 -7.98 -44.53
C LEU A 32 -7.95 -6.55 -44.41
N LYS A 33 -6.76 -6.38 -43.84
CA LYS A 33 -6.07 -5.09 -43.71
C LYS A 33 -5.74 -4.49 -45.09
N ALA A 34 -5.30 -5.32 -46.03
CA ALA A 34 -5.01 -4.92 -47.42
C ALA A 34 -6.28 -4.63 -48.24
N SER A 35 -7.41 -5.26 -47.93
CA SER A 35 -8.70 -5.06 -48.62
C SER A 35 -9.35 -3.69 -48.38
N GLY A 36 -8.81 -2.86 -47.47
CA GLY A 36 -9.28 -1.50 -47.21
C GLY A 36 -10.69 -1.39 -46.61
N SER A 37 -11.36 -2.50 -46.29
CA SER A 37 -12.74 -2.53 -45.78
C SER A 37 -12.86 -2.27 -44.27
N THR A 38 -11.77 -2.00 -43.55
CA THR A 38 -11.83 -1.47 -42.19
C THR A 38 -11.65 0.05 -42.26
N THR A 39 -12.74 0.75 -42.57
CA THR A 39 -12.73 2.22 -42.52
C THR A 39 -12.44 2.60 -41.07
N ARG A 40 -11.25 3.16 -40.77
CA ARG A 40 -10.95 3.74 -39.45
C ARG A 40 -12.12 4.64 -39.07
N SER A 41 -12.61 4.49 -37.83
CA SER A 41 -13.75 5.28 -37.37
C SER A 41 -13.45 6.77 -37.54
N LYS A 42 -14.50 7.56 -37.71
CA LYS A 42 -14.40 9.03 -37.77
C LYS A 42 -13.62 9.58 -36.57
N HIS A 43 -13.83 9.01 -35.39
CA HIS A 43 -13.17 9.40 -34.15
C HIS A 43 -11.67 9.07 -34.14
N LEU A 44 -11.29 7.87 -34.58
CA LEU A 44 -9.88 7.50 -34.68
C LEU A 44 -9.12 8.39 -35.65
N LYS A 45 -9.74 8.79 -36.76
CA LYS A 45 -9.13 9.76 -37.69
C LYS A 45 -8.96 11.14 -37.04
N ALA A 46 -9.98 11.62 -36.33
CA ALA A 46 -9.90 12.89 -35.61
C ALA A 46 -8.80 12.89 -34.52
N LEU A 47 -8.67 11.78 -33.77
CA LEU A 47 -7.60 11.62 -32.79
C LEU A 47 -6.21 11.55 -33.42
N ASP A 48 -6.08 10.90 -34.58
CA ASP A 48 -4.81 10.84 -35.32
C ASP A 48 -4.40 12.24 -35.84
N GLU A 49 -5.36 13.02 -36.34
CA GLU A 49 -5.11 14.42 -36.68
C GLU A 49 -4.69 15.27 -35.47
N MET A 50 -5.30 15.03 -34.30
CA MET A 50 -4.92 15.70 -33.06
C MET A 50 -3.54 15.29 -32.58
N ARG A 51 -3.19 14.02 -32.69
CA ARG A 51 -1.85 13.49 -32.37
C ARG A 51 -0.77 14.22 -33.18
N VAL A 52 -0.93 14.25 -34.50
CA VAL A 52 0.00 14.95 -35.41
C VAL A 52 0.08 16.44 -35.08
N LEU A 53 -1.04 17.06 -34.72
CA LEU A 53 -1.06 18.47 -34.34
C LEU A 53 -0.28 18.72 -33.03
N LEU A 54 -0.43 17.85 -32.03
CA LEU A 54 0.31 17.94 -30.76
C LEU A 54 1.81 17.76 -30.97
N GLU A 55 2.22 16.78 -31.77
CA GLU A 55 3.62 16.55 -32.12
C GLU A 55 4.25 17.73 -32.86
N ASN A 56 3.51 18.40 -33.74
CA ASN A 56 4.00 19.60 -34.43
C ASN A 56 4.05 20.83 -33.51
N SER A 57 3.12 20.93 -32.56
CA SER A 57 3.04 22.06 -31.63
C SER A 57 4.15 22.08 -30.59
N THR A 58 4.82 20.96 -30.31
CA THR A 58 6.03 20.93 -29.47
C THR A 58 7.27 21.38 -30.24
N ALA A 59 7.27 21.25 -31.57
CA ALA A 59 8.36 21.72 -32.44
C ALA A 59 8.31 23.23 -32.73
N VAL A 60 7.14 23.85 -32.62
CA VAL A 60 6.90 25.27 -32.89
C VAL A 60 6.39 25.93 -31.62
N ASN A 61 7.13 26.88 -31.03
CA ASN A 61 6.72 27.60 -29.81
C ASN A 61 5.40 28.36 -30.01
N TYR A 62 4.27 27.70 -29.76
CA TYR A 62 2.94 28.27 -29.85
C TYR A 62 2.69 29.26 -28.72
N SER A 63 2.06 30.39 -29.06
CA SER A 63 1.50 31.32 -28.09
C SER A 63 0.31 30.71 -27.36
N ARG A 64 -0.05 31.27 -26.20
CA ARG A 64 -1.23 30.88 -25.42
C ARG A 64 -2.51 30.77 -26.26
N ASP A 65 -2.82 31.74 -27.12
CA ASP A 65 -4.04 31.73 -27.94
C ASP A 65 -4.04 30.61 -28.99
N GLN A 66 -2.86 30.23 -29.49
CA GLN A 66 -2.74 29.09 -30.39
C GLN A 66 -2.97 27.78 -29.64
N TRP A 67 -2.41 27.64 -28.43
CA TRP A 67 -2.68 26.49 -27.57
C TRP A 67 -4.15 26.36 -27.17
N VAL A 68 -4.84 27.46 -26.88
CA VAL A 68 -6.28 27.45 -26.61
C VAL A 68 -7.04 26.81 -27.79
N LYS A 69 -6.73 27.19 -29.03
CA LYS A 69 -7.37 26.60 -30.22
C LYS A 69 -7.04 25.11 -30.39
N VAL A 70 -5.82 24.69 -30.07
CA VAL A 70 -5.43 23.28 -30.06
C VAL A 70 -6.28 22.49 -29.08
N TRP A 71 -6.42 23.00 -27.86
CA TRP A 71 -7.22 22.37 -26.81
C TRP A 71 -8.72 22.39 -27.12
N GLU A 72 -9.26 23.47 -27.68
CA GLU A 72 -10.64 23.51 -28.19
C GLU A 72 -10.87 22.43 -29.27
N LYS A 73 -9.93 22.25 -30.19
CA LYS A 73 -10.01 21.17 -31.20
C LYS A 73 -9.99 19.79 -30.56
N LEU A 74 -9.21 19.58 -29.49
CA LEU A 74 -9.23 18.34 -28.72
C LEU A 74 -10.60 18.11 -28.06
N VAL A 75 -11.17 19.14 -27.42
CA VAL A 75 -12.50 19.08 -26.79
C VAL A 75 -13.57 18.65 -27.81
N HIS A 76 -13.58 19.26 -28.99
CA HIS A 76 -14.49 18.87 -30.06
C HIS A 76 -14.23 17.46 -30.60
N SER A 77 -12.96 17.06 -30.69
CA SER A 77 -12.60 15.70 -31.13
C SER A 77 -13.13 14.65 -30.16
N LEU A 78 -13.13 14.92 -28.85
CA LEU A 78 -13.70 14.04 -27.81
C LEU A 78 -15.23 13.90 -27.89
N GLY A 79 -15.90 14.64 -28.79
CA GLY A 79 -17.35 14.63 -28.95
C GLY A 79 -18.08 15.61 -28.03
N PHE A 80 -17.36 16.57 -27.42
CA PHE A 80 -17.97 17.58 -26.59
C PHE A 80 -18.59 18.69 -27.47
N ASN A 81 -19.91 18.66 -27.59
CA ASN A 81 -20.69 19.73 -28.21
C ASN A 81 -21.41 20.46 -27.08
N GLY A 82 -21.09 21.73 -26.83
CA GLY A 82 -21.68 22.56 -25.76
C GLY A 82 -23.19 22.84 -25.89
N SER A 83 -23.93 22.03 -26.64
CA SER A 83 -25.38 22.10 -26.82
C SER A 83 -25.99 20.73 -26.50
N ASP A 84 -27.00 20.73 -25.63
CA ASP A 84 -27.85 19.59 -25.24
C ASP A 84 -28.63 19.00 -26.45
N ARG A 85 -27.94 18.49 -27.47
CA ARG A 85 -28.55 17.69 -28.54
C ARG A 85 -28.20 16.23 -28.29
N GLU A 86 -29.17 15.56 -27.68
CA GLU A 86 -29.25 14.11 -27.47
C GLU A 86 -28.82 13.36 -28.73
N GLY A 87 -27.66 12.73 -28.63
CA GLY A 87 -27.01 11.97 -29.67
C GLY A 87 -25.74 11.36 -29.12
N ASP A 88 -25.87 10.47 -28.14
CA ASP A 88 -24.78 9.73 -27.45
C ASP A 88 -23.89 8.90 -28.40
N ASN A 89 -24.19 8.88 -29.70
CA ASN A 89 -23.55 8.08 -30.73
C ASN A 89 -22.33 8.73 -31.42
N ASP A 90 -21.98 9.99 -31.13
CA ASP A 90 -20.81 10.69 -31.74
C ASP A 90 -19.70 10.99 -30.70
N MET A 91 -19.73 10.33 -29.53
CA MET A 91 -18.67 10.43 -28.52
C MET A 91 -17.56 9.40 -28.74
N ILE A 92 -16.32 9.79 -28.45
CA ILE A 92 -15.16 8.89 -28.51
C ILE A 92 -15.29 7.80 -27.44
N SER A 93 -15.11 6.55 -27.86
CA SER A 93 -15.03 5.42 -26.93
C SER A 93 -13.71 5.43 -26.17
N SER A 94 -13.72 4.96 -24.93
CA SER A 94 -12.50 4.77 -24.15
C SER A 94 -11.52 3.81 -24.83
N PHE A 95 -11.98 2.89 -25.70
CA PHE A 95 -11.10 2.05 -26.51
C PHE A 95 -10.42 2.84 -27.64
N GLU A 96 -11.15 3.72 -28.32
CA GLU A 96 -10.61 4.57 -29.38
C GLU A 96 -9.58 5.55 -28.82
N LEU A 97 -9.82 6.09 -27.62
CA LEU A 97 -8.88 6.96 -26.93
C LEU A 97 -7.53 6.26 -26.68
N VAL A 98 -7.54 5.07 -26.07
CA VAL A 98 -6.31 4.31 -25.78
C VAL A 98 -5.63 3.82 -27.07
N SER A 99 -6.39 3.23 -28.00
CA SER A 99 -5.83 2.67 -29.24
C SER A 99 -5.34 3.72 -30.24
N SER A 100 -5.81 4.97 -30.13
CA SER A 100 -5.30 6.07 -30.95
C SER A 100 -3.87 6.47 -30.58
N GLY A 101 -3.38 6.07 -29.39
CA GLY A 101 -2.15 6.48 -28.69
C GLY A 101 -1.95 8.00 -28.55
N ILE A 102 -3.06 8.74 -28.52
CA ILE A 102 -3.07 10.15 -28.13
C ILE A 102 -2.56 10.36 -26.69
N LEU A 103 -2.65 9.32 -25.83
CA LEU A 103 -2.17 9.35 -24.45
C LEU A 103 -0.68 9.66 -24.37
N ASP A 104 0.12 8.99 -25.20
CA ASP A 104 1.57 9.15 -25.25
C ASP A 104 1.92 10.57 -25.70
N SER A 105 1.21 11.08 -26.72
CA SER A 105 1.39 12.45 -27.20
C SER A 105 1.01 13.47 -26.12
N LEU A 106 -0.08 13.27 -25.38
CA LEU A 106 -0.45 14.16 -24.26
C LEU A 106 0.60 14.13 -23.15
N LEU A 107 1.07 12.96 -22.74
CA LEU A 107 2.13 12.83 -21.74
C LEU A 107 3.44 13.49 -22.21
N SER A 108 3.79 13.33 -23.49
CA SER A 108 4.99 13.94 -24.06
C SER A 108 4.91 15.46 -24.18
N VAL A 109 3.71 16.01 -24.45
CA VAL A 109 3.50 17.46 -24.52
C VAL A 109 3.74 18.09 -23.16
N PHE A 110 3.22 17.47 -22.10
CA PHE A 110 3.33 17.97 -20.72
C PHE A 110 4.57 17.44 -19.97
N ASP A 111 5.51 16.77 -20.65
CA ASP A 111 6.79 16.40 -20.04
C ASP A 111 7.49 17.70 -19.57
N PRO A 112 7.99 17.76 -18.32
CA PRO A 112 8.74 18.91 -17.82
C PRO A 112 9.87 19.39 -18.74
N LYS A 113 10.42 18.51 -19.59
CA LYS A 113 11.45 18.84 -20.59
C LYS A 113 10.92 19.58 -21.82
N THR A 114 9.65 19.39 -22.19
CA THR A 114 9.03 19.96 -23.40
C THR A 114 8.20 21.19 -23.05
N THR A 115 7.15 21.02 -22.25
CA THR A 115 6.35 22.14 -21.74
C THR A 115 6.22 22.01 -20.22
N GLY A 116 7.12 22.69 -19.50
CA GLY A 116 7.14 22.68 -18.04
C GLY A 116 5.89 23.29 -17.41
N GLU A 117 5.74 23.05 -16.11
CA GLU A 117 4.70 23.68 -15.28
C GLU A 117 4.75 25.21 -15.42
N GLY A 118 3.60 25.83 -15.70
CA GLY A 118 3.51 27.28 -15.93
C GLY A 118 3.88 27.75 -17.35
N SER A 119 3.98 26.83 -18.32
CA SER A 119 4.07 27.19 -19.74
C SER A 119 2.74 27.71 -20.31
N ASP A 120 2.79 28.37 -21.48
CA ASP A 120 1.58 28.80 -22.20
C ASP A 120 0.65 27.63 -22.55
N CYS A 121 1.23 26.47 -22.86
CA CYS A 121 0.53 25.20 -23.07
C CYS A 121 -0.30 24.81 -21.84
N TRP A 122 0.36 24.81 -20.66
CA TRP A 122 -0.24 24.49 -19.37
C TRP A 122 -1.38 25.44 -19.02
N PHE A 123 -1.15 26.76 -19.08
CA PHE A 123 -2.18 27.74 -18.76
C PHE A 123 -3.35 27.72 -19.74
N ALA A 124 -3.10 27.47 -21.03
CA ALA A 124 -4.16 27.29 -22.02
C ALA A 124 -5.00 26.05 -21.69
N PHE A 125 -4.38 24.93 -21.32
CA PHE A 125 -5.11 23.73 -20.91
C PHE A 125 -5.96 23.99 -19.67
N GLN A 126 -5.40 24.62 -18.63
CA GLN A 126 -6.15 24.99 -17.42
C GLN A 126 -7.36 25.87 -17.74
N THR A 127 -7.20 26.82 -18.66
CA THR A 127 -8.29 27.72 -19.10
C THR A 127 -9.42 26.95 -19.78
N VAL A 128 -9.10 25.98 -20.63
CA VAL A 128 -10.08 25.23 -21.44
C VAL A 128 -10.70 24.06 -20.68
N PHE A 129 -9.90 23.26 -19.97
CA PHE A 129 -10.33 22.00 -19.36
C PHE A 129 -10.69 22.12 -17.87
N CYS A 130 -9.97 22.95 -17.09
CA CYS A 130 -10.03 22.90 -15.63
C CYS A 130 -10.79 24.08 -15.00
N SER A 131 -10.73 25.28 -15.58
CA SER A 131 -11.26 26.50 -14.97
C SER A 131 -12.79 26.53 -14.89
N THR A 132 -13.34 27.11 -13.81
CA THR A 132 -14.76 27.52 -13.72
C THR A 132 -15.21 28.46 -14.83
N MET A 133 -14.28 29.18 -15.46
CA MET A 133 -14.53 30.13 -16.55
C MET A 133 -14.33 29.50 -17.94
N SER A 134 -14.26 28.17 -18.02
CA SER A 134 -14.12 27.47 -19.29
C SER A 134 -15.27 27.83 -20.26
N PRO A 135 -14.98 28.04 -21.56
CA PRO A 135 -16.01 28.30 -22.56
C PRO A 135 -16.96 27.10 -22.77
N PHE A 136 -16.62 25.93 -22.23
CA PHE A 136 -17.36 24.68 -22.37
C PHE A 136 -18.28 24.36 -21.18
N GLY A 137 -18.23 25.15 -20.10
CA GLY A 137 -19.11 25.00 -18.93
C GLY A 137 -18.35 24.85 -17.61
N ALA A 138 -19.03 24.37 -16.57
CA ALA A 138 -18.46 24.16 -15.23
C ALA A 138 -18.99 22.86 -14.60
N GLY A 139 -18.29 22.34 -13.59
CA GLY A 139 -18.68 21.14 -12.86
C GLY A 139 -18.68 19.88 -13.73
N GLU A 140 -19.78 19.13 -13.71
CA GLU A 140 -19.92 17.88 -14.46
C GLU A 140 -19.89 18.05 -15.98
N ARG A 141 -20.13 19.27 -16.46
CA ARG A 141 -20.10 19.61 -17.90
C ARG A 141 -18.71 20.04 -18.38
N LEU A 142 -17.67 19.97 -17.55
CA LEU A 142 -16.31 20.28 -17.99
C LEU A 142 -15.74 19.22 -18.94
N PRO A 143 -14.95 19.63 -19.95
CA PRO A 143 -14.22 18.68 -20.79
C PRO A 143 -13.28 17.77 -19.98
N LEU A 144 -12.71 18.27 -18.87
CA LEU A 144 -11.91 17.47 -17.94
C LEU A 144 -12.71 16.29 -17.37
N THR A 145 -13.96 16.52 -16.96
CA THR A 145 -14.83 15.48 -16.42
C THR A 145 -15.06 14.35 -17.42
N LEU A 146 -15.27 14.67 -18.69
CA LEU A 146 -15.43 13.67 -19.75
C LEU A 146 -14.13 12.88 -19.97
N LEU A 147 -13.00 13.58 -20.07
CA LEU A 147 -11.71 12.94 -20.30
C LEU A 147 -11.34 12.00 -19.15
N VAL A 148 -11.50 12.42 -17.90
CA VAL A 148 -11.26 11.58 -16.71
C VAL A 148 -12.17 10.36 -16.72
N LYS A 149 -13.48 10.53 -16.97
CA LYS A 149 -14.40 9.37 -17.07
C LYS A 149 -13.98 8.38 -18.14
N LYS A 150 -13.52 8.83 -19.31
CA LYS A 150 -13.04 7.95 -20.38
C LYS A 150 -11.73 7.23 -20.03
N LEU A 151 -10.86 7.88 -19.29
CA LEU A 151 -9.64 7.26 -18.75
C LEU A 151 -9.95 6.23 -17.66
N GLU A 152 -10.90 6.52 -16.76
CA GLU A 152 -11.37 5.55 -15.77
C GLU A 152 -12.06 4.34 -16.39
N GLU A 153 -12.94 4.55 -17.39
CA GLU A 153 -13.53 3.45 -18.18
C GLU A 153 -12.47 2.61 -18.91
N ALA A 154 -11.39 3.24 -19.38
CA ALA A 154 -10.28 2.54 -20.00
C ALA A 154 -9.48 1.73 -18.97
N LEU A 155 -9.15 2.35 -17.84
CA LEU A 155 -8.44 1.74 -16.73
C LEU A 155 -9.19 0.53 -16.20
N ASP A 156 -10.51 0.64 -16.02
CA ASP A 156 -11.36 -0.45 -15.55
C ASP A 156 -11.36 -1.66 -16.50
N ARG A 157 -11.05 -1.46 -17.79
CA ARG A 157 -10.98 -2.55 -18.78
C ARG A 157 -9.57 -3.09 -18.97
N SER A 158 -8.53 -2.28 -18.74
CA SER A 158 -7.14 -2.67 -18.94
C SER A 158 -6.49 -3.24 -17.69
N GLU A 159 -6.91 -2.81 -16.50
CA GLU A 159 -6.27 -3.20 -15.25
C GLU A 159 -6.35 -4.71 -14.99
N THR A 160 -5.21 -5.28 -14.59
CA THR A 160 -5.06 -6.71 -14.27
C THR A 160 -4.70 -6.90 -12.79
N PHE A 161 -5.20 -6.05 -11.89
CA PHE A 161 -4.87 -6.14 -10.47
C PHE A 161 -5.48 -7.40 -9.85
N GLU A 162 -4.62 -8.40 -9.63
CA GLU A 162 -4.96 -9.66 -8.99
C GLU A 162 -5.11 -9.46 -7.49
N ILE A 163 -6.19 -10.03 -6.94
CA ILE A 163 -6.43 -10.07 -5.50
C ILE A 163 -5.97 -11.42 -4.98
N LEU A 164 -4.95 -11.40 -4.14
CA LEU A 164 -4.46 -12.58 -3.45
C LEU A 164 -5.36 -12.88 -2.26
N SER A 165 -5.88 -14.11 -2.21
CA SER A 165 -6.58 -14.62 -1.02
C SER A 165 -5.73 -15.66 -0.31
N SER A 166 -5.69 -15.56 1.01
CA SER A 166 -5.01 -16.55 1.85
C SER A 166 -5.86 -17.82 2.02
N GLU A 167 -7.14 -17.82 1.71
CA GLU A 167 -8.05 -18.93 2.02
C GLU A 167 -8.32 -19.82 0.81
N LEU A 168 -8.60 -21.10 1.08
CA LEU A 168 -9.32 -21.93 0.13
C LEU A 168 -10.73 -21.34 0.01
N THR A 169 -11.09 -20.82 -1.16
CA THR A 169 -12.44 -20.30 -1.45
C THR A 169 -13.46 -21.41 -1.35
N ASN A 170 -13.89 -21.74 -0.13
CA ASN A 170 -15.08 -22.51 0.13
C ASN A 170 -16.20 -21.49 0.32
N TYR A 171 -17.07 -21.36 -0.69
CA TYR A 171 -18.25 -20.50 -0.70
C TYR A 171 -19.28 -20.80 0.43
N SER A 172 -18.99 -21.72 1.34
CA SER A 172 -19.86 -22.19 2.41
C SER A 172 -19.64 -21.54 3.79
N PHE A 173 -18.70 -20.61 3.95
CA PHE A 173 -18.37 -19.99 5.26
C PHE A 173 -18.37 -18.45 5.28
N ALA A 174 -19.25 -17.81 4.50
CA ALA A 174 -19.37 -16.34 4.42
C ALA A 174 -19.70 -15.62 5.76
N SER A 175 -19.91 -16.36 6.86
CA SER A 175 -20.21 -15.84 8.20
C SER A 175 -18.98 -15.82 9.14
N GLN A 176 -17.87 -16.47 8.81
CA GLN A 176 -16.68 -16.41 9.68
C GLN A 176 -15.91 -15.11 9.44
N SER A 177 -15.69 -14.33 10.51
CA SER A 177 -14.83 -13.16 10.49
C SER A 177 -13.48 -13.52 9.86
N LYS A 178 -13.03 -12.73 8.86
CA LYS A 178 -11.73 -12.92 8.18
C LYS A 178 -10.55 -12.93 9.16
N ALA A 179 -10.70 -12.36 10.37
CA ALA A 179 -9.69 -12.46 11.43
C ALA A 179 -9.52 -13.87 12.00
N SER A 180 -10.50 -14.76 11.86
CA SER A 180 -10.37 -16.16 12.26
C SER A 180 -9.28 -16.89 11.47
N SER A 181 -8.96 -16.43 10.25
CA SER A 181 -7.85 -16.96 9.43
C SER A 181 -6.50 -16.84 10.13
N MET A 182 -6.30 -15.82 10.98
CA MET A 182 -5.06 -15.61 11.74
C MET A 182 -4.80 -16.71 12.77
N ALA A 183 -5.86 -17.36 13.26
CA ALA A 183 -5.76 -18.45 14.22
C ALA A 183 -5.41 -19.80 13.57
N LYS A 184 -5.46 -19.90 12.23
CA LYS A 184 -5.12 -21.13 11.51
C LYS A 184 -3.68 -21.55 11.80
N GLN A 185 -3.47 -22.86 11.85
CA GLN A 185 -2.16 -23.45 12.15
C GLN A 185 -1.60 -24.15 10.91
N LEU A 186 -0.28 -24.00 10.72
CA LEU A 186 0.49 -24.70 9.70
C LEU A 186 1.30 -25.81 10.35
N ARG A 187 1.39 -26.95 9.65
CA ARG A 187 2.27 -28.05 10.04
C ARG A 187 3.66 -27.79 9.51
N ILE A 188 4.62 -27.58 10.41
CA ILE A 188 6.02 -27.33 10.06
C ILE A 188 6.91 -28.45 10.60
N LYS A 189 7.93 -28.79 9.81
CA LYS A 189 8.99 -29.73 10.18
C LYS A 189 10.29 -28.97 10.29
N LEU A 190 10.77 -28.79 11.52
CA LEU A 190 12.07 -28.19 11.80
C LEU A 190 13.15 -29.26 11.71
N ILE A 191 14.22 -28.98 10.96
CA ILE A 191 15.38 -29.86 10.79
C ILE A 191 16.64 -29.07 11.11
N SER A 192 17.45 -29.57 12.03
CA SER A 192 18.77 -29.01 12.32
C SER A 192 19.76 -29.44 11.25
N ASP A 193 20.45 -28.48 10.64
CA ASP A 193 21.62 -28.74 9.80
C ASP A 193 22.93 -28.77 10.62
N ASP A 194 22.84 -28.58 11.93
CA ASP A 194 23.97 -28.54 12.87
C ASP A 194 24.03 -29.80 13.73
N ASP A 195 25.16 -30.51 13.66
CA ASP A 195 25.45 -31.73 14.42
C ASP A 195 25.64 -31.47 15.92
N SER A 196 25.89 -30.23 16.32
CA SER A 196 26.06 -29.84 17.73
C SER A 196 24.76 -29.86 18.53
N ILE A 197 23.60 -29.92 17.87
CA ILE A 197 22.29 -30.05 18.50
C ILE A 197 22.03 -31.52 18.82
N ALA A 198 21.62 -31.80 20.07
CA ALA A 198 21.33 -33.14 20.52
C ALA A 198 20.18 -33.79 19.72
N GLU A 199 20.29 -35.09 19.44
CA GLU A 199 19.32 -35.90 18.67
C GLU A 199 17.82 -35.60 18.93
N PRO A 200 17.31 -35.47 20.17
CA PRO A 200 15.88 -35.19 20.39
C PRO A 200 15.42 -33.82 19.88
N ASN A 201 16.34 -32.90 19.59
CA ASN A 201 16.06 -31.57 19.07
C ASN A 201 16.54 -31.38 17.62
N ARG A 202 17.14 -32.39 16.98
CA ARG A 202 17.58 -32.30 15.57
C ARG A 202 16.40 -32.30 14.60
N GLN A 203 15.30 -32.95 14.95
CA GLN A 203 14.10 -32.96 14.13
C GLN A 203 12.86 -32.77 14.99
N LEU A 204 12.03 -31.79 14.66
CA LEU A 204 10.82 -31.49 15.41
C LEU A 204 9.65 -31.20 14.48
N MET A 205 8.50 -31.81 14.79
CA MET A 205 7.23 -31.53 14.12
C MET A 205 6.42 -30.58 15.00
N LEU A 206 5.95 -29.47 14.45
CA LEU A 206 5.15 -28.48 15.18
C LEU A 206 3.89 -28.12 14.38
N MET A 207 2.80 -27.87 15.10
CA MET A 207 1.65 -27.13 14.60
C MET A 207 1.76 -25.72 15.17
N ALA A 208 2.02 -24.74 14.31
CA ALA A 208 2.24 -23.36 14.71
C ALA A 208 1.22 -22.44 14.04
N HIS A 209 0.75 -21.41 14.75
CA HIS A 209 -0.13 -20.41 14.15
C HIS A 209 0.55 -19.77 12.95
N ALA A 210 -0.16 -19.68 11.83
CA ALA A 210 0.38 -19.19 10.55
C ALA A 210 0.97 -17.78 10.67
N ILE A 211 0.40 -16.98 11.57
CA ILE A 211 0.81 -15.60 11.82
C ILE A 211 1.98 -15.47 12.80
N ALA A 212 2.38 -16.54 13.50
CA ALA A 212 3.52 -16.50 14.43
C ALA A 212 4.83 -16.21 13.70
N THR A 213 5.78 -15.55 14.37
CA THR A 213 7.07 -15.16 13.79
C THR A 213 8.18 -16.16 14.14
N PHE A 214 9.25 -16.15 13.36
CA PHE A 214 10.45 -16.97 13.64
C PHE A 214 11.16 -16.56 14.94
N LYS A 215 10.97 -15.31 15.40
CA LYS A 215 11.37 -14.85 16.74
C LYS A 215 10.70 -15.65 17.85
N SER A 216 9.40 -15.93 17.73
CA SER A 216 8.67 -16.78 18.69
C SER A 216 9.15 -18.23 18.64
N ILE A 217 9.44 -18.77 17.46
CA ILE A 217 9.99 -20.13 17.30
C ILE A 217 11.39 -20.23 17.92
N ASN A 218 12.25 -19.23 17.68
CA ASN A 218 13.58 -19.15 18.29
C ASN A 218 13.50 -19.19 19.82
N GLY A 219 12.62 -18.38 20.41
CA GLY A 219 12.40 -18.39 21.86
C GLY A 219 11.96 -19.75 22.38
N PHE A 220 10.97 -20.37 21.74
CA PHE A 220 10.48 -21.71 22.09
C PHE A 220 11.59 -22.78 22.03
N LEU A 221 12.39 -22.80 20.96
CA LEU A 221 13.48 -23.76 20.80
C LEU A 221 14.61 -23.52 21.82
N LYS A 222 14.95 -22.25 22.11
CA LYS A 222 15.94 -21.92 23.14
C LYS A 222 15.52 -22.43 24.50
N THR A 223 14.30 -22.10 24.96
CA THR A 223 13.79 -22.58 26.25
C THR A 223 13.79 -24.10 26.31
N ARG A 224 13.34 -24.78 25.25
CA ARG A 224 13.35 -26.25 25.19
C ARG A 224 14.76 -26.85 25.26
N MET A 225 15.74 -26.24 24.61
CA MET A 225 17.14 -26.69 24.67
C MET A 225 17.75 -26.44 26.05
N GLU A 226 17.39 -25.34 26.71
CA GLU A 226 17.81 -25.01 28.07
C GLU A 226 17.18 -25.93 29.10
N ASP A 227 15.90 -26.25 28.99
CA ASP A 227 15.19 -27.18 29.89
C ASP A 227 15.83 -28.57 29.87
N VAL A 228 16.17 -29.08 28.67
CA VAL A 228 16.86 -30.37 28.52
C VAL A 228 18.26 -30.34 29.14
N LYS A 229 19.01 -29.23 28.96
CA LYS A 229 20.31 -29.05 29.60
C LYS A 229 20.20 -28.92 31.12
N GLY A 230 19.19 -28.22 31.62
CA GLY A 230 18.90 -28.05 33.04
C GLY A 230 18.58 -29.37 33.71
N LEU A 231 17.70 -30.18 33.09
CA LEU A 231 17.38 -31.52 33.57
C LEU A 231 18.62 -32.45 33.57
N MET A 232 19.42 -32.43 32.51
CA MET A 232 20.69 -33.18 32.43
C MET A 232 21.69 -32.72 33.50
N ARG A 233 21.77 -31.42 33.79
CA ARG A 233 22.65 -30.88 34.84
C ARG A 233 22.24 -31.35 36.24
N VAL A 234 20.93 -31.40 36.51
CA VAL A 234 20.38 -31.93 37.77
C VAL A 234 20.70 -33.43 37.90
N LEU A 235 20.54 -34.21 36.82
CA LEU A 235 20.86 -35.64 36.80
C LEU A 235 22.36 -35.93 36.90
N ALA A 236 23.21 -35.10 36.31
CA ALA A 236 24.67 -35.25 36.29
C ALA A 236 25.39 -34.63 37.50
N GLY A 237 24.67 -34.07 38.47
CA GLY A 237 25.24 -33.52 39.71
C GLY A 237 26.24 -32.37 39.52
N SER A 238 26.27 -31.75 38.35
CA SER A 238 27.28 -30.76 37.97
C SER A 238 26.83 -29.34 38.31
N ARG A 239 27.61 -28.61 39.11
CA ARG A 239 27.27 -27.26 39.63
C ARG A 239 27.94 -26.10 38.91
N ASP A 240 28.78 -26.35 37.91
CA ASP A 240 29.47 -25.28 37.21
C ASP A 240 28.57 -24.56 36.21
N ALA A 241 28.46 -23.24 36.39
CA ALA A 241 27.86 -22.32 35.44
C ALA A 241 28.87 -22.08 34.32
N THR A 242 28.75 -22.81 33.22
CA THR A 242 29.46 -22.45 31.98
C THR A 242 28.97 -21.10 31.48
N PRO A 243 29.82 -20.26 30.88
CA PRO A 243 29.42 -18.99 30.29
C PRO A 243 28.24 -19.19 29.34
N GLN A 244 27.24 -18.32 29.42
CA GLN A 244 26.11 -18.32 28.51
C GLN A 244 26.61 -17.83 27.16
N ASP A 245 26.98 -18.75 26.27
CA ASP A 245 27.28 -18.39 24.88
C ASP A 245 26.02 -17.75 24.30
N ASP A 246 26.04 -16.44 24.06
CA ASP A 246 24.98 -15.77 23.33
C ASP A 246 24.97 -16.34 21.90
N PHE A 247 23.95 -17.11 21.59
CA PHE A 247 23.71 -17.67 20.27
C PHE A 247 22.29 -17.36 19.82
N TYR A 248 22.04 -17.38 18.51
CA TYR A 248 20.69 -17.38 17.94
C TYR A 248 20.53 -18.52 16.94
N LEU A 249 19.28 -18.83 16.59
CA LEU A 249 18.97 -19.84 15.59
C LEU A 249 18.68 -19.14 14.26
N GLU A 250 19.50 -19.42 13.25
CA GLU A 250 19.23 -18.97 11.88
C GLU A 250 18.30 -19.98 11.21
N PHE A 251 17.19 -19.51 10.63
CA PHE A 251 16.22 -20.33 9.91
C PHE A 251 16.38 -20.16 8.40
N SER A 252 16.17 -21.23 7.65
CA SER A 252 16.16 -21.20 6.20
C SER A 252 15.10 -22.11 5.59
N ILE A 253 14.58 -21.72 4.43
CA ILE A 253 13.65 -22.52 3.62
C ILE A 253 14.25 -22.59 2.22
N ASN A 254 14.45 -23.81 1.70
CA ASN A 254 15.08 -24.04 0.39
C ASN A 254 16.46 -23.36 0.20
N GLY A 255 17.20 -23.15 1.28
CA GLY A 255 18.52 -22.51 1.25
C GLY A 255 18.49 -20.97 1.37
N GLU A 256 17.32 -20.34 1.37
CA GLU A 256 17.16 -18.91 1.63
C GLU A 256 16.98 -18.64 3.12
N VAL A 257 17.75 -17.69 3.67
CA VAL A 257 17.69 -17.30 5.09
C VAL A 257 16.42 -16.49 5.34
N VAL A 258 15.68 -16.86 6.39
CA VAL A 258 14.42 -16.21 6.77
C VAL A 258 14.67 -15.24 7.93
N PRO A 259 14.32 -13.95 7.79
CA PRO A 259 14.41 -12.98 8.89
C PRO A 259 13.51 -13.37 10.07
N HIS A 260 13.96 -13.07 11.29
CA HIS A 260 13.27 -13.48 12.52
C HIS A 260 11.86 -12.89 12.68
N ASP A 261 11.64 -11.67 12.18
CA ASP A 261 10.35 -10.99 12.30
C ASP A 261 9.35 -11.43 11.22
N THR A 262 9.77 -12.24 10.25
CA THR A 262 8.89 -12.82 9.24
C THR A 262 7.92 -13.81 9.90
N THR A 263 6.66 -13.81 9.45
CA THR A 263 5.69 -14.82 9.88
C THR A 263 5.93 -16.16 9.17
N ILE A 264 5.48 -17.26 9.79
CA ILE A 264 5.57 -18.60 9.19
C ILE A 264 4.85 -18.63 7.83
N TYR A 265 3.65 -18.05 7.77
CA TYR A 265 2.89 -17.92 6.52
C TYR A 265 3.68 -17.16 5.46
N GLY A 266 4.24 -16.01 5.81
CA GLY A 266 5.00 -15.17 4.87
C GLY A 266 6.23 -15.89 4.31
N ALA A 267 6.98 -16.57 5.17
CA ALA A 267 8.17 -17.31 4.75
C ALA A 267 7.82 -18.49 3.81
N VAL A 268 6.78 -19.25 4.15
CA VAL A 268 6.28 -20.35 3.29
C VAL A 268 5.75 -19.81 1.96
N TYR A 269 4.95 -18.73 2.01
CA TYR A 269 4.37 -18.11 0.83
C TYR A 269 5.46 -17.61 -0.14
N LYS A 270 6.42 -16.82 0.35
CA LYS A 270 7.54 -16.30 -0.44
C LYS A 270 8.38 -17.42 -1.05
N SER A 271 8.67 -18.47 -0.26
CA SER A 271 9.38 -19.66 -0.74
C SER A 271 8.62 -20.37 -1.87
N LEU A 272 7.31 -20.54 -1.75
CA LEU A 272 6.50 -21.17 -2.81
C LEU A 272 6.43 -20.31 -4.07
N LEU A 273 6.46 -18.98 -3.92
CA LEU A 273 6.43 -18.02 -5.03
C LEU A 273 7.73 -18.04 -5.82
N ALA A 274 8.87 -18.14 -5.11
CA ALA A 274 10.18 -18.29 -5.71
C ALA A 274 10.25 -19.58 -6.57
N GLN A 275 9.67 -20.68 -6.08
CA GLN A 275 9.58 -21.94 -6.83
C GLN A 275 8.65 -21.87 -8.05
N SER A 276 7.59 -21.04 -8.01
CA SER A 276 6.61 -20.94 -9.11
C SER A 276 6.98 -19.93 -10.21
N LYS A 277 8.20 -19.38 -10.21
CA LYS A 277 8.64 -18.33 -11.15
C LYS A 277 7.65 -17.14 -11.23
N LYS A 278 7.13 -16.69 -10.09
CA LYS A 278 6.16 -15.57 -9.99
C LYS A 278 4.80 -15.80 -10.67
N GLN A 279 4.42 -17.04 -11.00
CA GLN A 279 3.02 -17.33 -11.37
C GLN A 279 2.11 -17.34 -10.13
N SER A 280 0.85 -16.93 -10.32
CA SER A 280 -0.21 -16.92 -9.29
C SER A 280 -0.22 -18.23 -8.50
N LEU A 281 -0.08 -18.10 -7.19
CA LEU A 281 -0.07 -19.23 -6.26
C LEU A 281 -1.48 -19.55 -5.79
N SER A 282 -1.88 -20.81 -5.92
CA SER A 282 -3.06 -21.31 -5.21
C SER A 282 -2.77 -21.38 -3.71
N ALA A 283 -3.64 -20.75 -2.91
CA ALA A 283 -3.64 -20.85 -1.44
C ALA A 283 -3.59 -22.30 -0.93
N ARG A 284 -4.07 -23.26 -1.73
CA ARG A 284 -4.02 -24.70 -1.44
C ARG A 284 -2.61 -25.25 -1.21
N ARG A 285 -1.60 -24.67 -1.84
CA ARG A 285 -0.21 -25.10 -1.66
C ARG A 285 0.35 -24.71 -0.29
N VAL A 286 -0.10 -23.58 0.26
CA VAL A 286 0.31 -23.14 1.60
C VAL A 286 -0.35 -24.01 2.66
N TRP A 287 -1.64 -24.33 2.50
CA TRP A 287 -2.41 -25.15 3.44
C TRP A 287 -2.36 -26.66 3.14
N SER A 288 -1.30 -27.14 2.48
CA SER A 288 -1.16 -28.56 2.17
C SER A 288 -1.10 -29.42 3.43
N GLU A 289 -1.58 -30.66 3.35
CA GLU A 289 -1.45 -31.63 4.45
C GLU A 289 0.01 -32.04 4.73
N ALA A 290 0.87 -31.92 3.70
CA ALA A 290 2.30 -32.15 3.83
C ALA A 290 2.96 -31.05 4.67
N PRO A 291 3.90 -31.41 5.56
CA PRO A 291 4.56 -30.43 6.40
C PRO A 291 5.59 -29.60 5.64
N HIS A 292 5.62 -28.29 5.89
CA HIS A 292 6.64 -27.40 5.34
C HIS A 292 7.97 -27.61 6.07
N ILE A 293 9.02 -27.90 5.31
CA ILE A 293 10.35 -28.16 5.87
C ILE A 293 11.09 -26.84 6.06
N ILE A 294 11.51 -26.60 7.29
CA ILE A 294 12.29 -25.43 7.69
C ILE A 294 13.58 -25.95 8.30
N LYS A 295 14.70 -25.52 7.75
CA LYS A 295 16.03 -25.83 8.27
C LYS A 295 16.44 -24.78 9.29
N PHE A 296 17.19 -25.17 10.30
CA PHE A 296 17.77 -24.22 11.23
C PHE A 296 19.18 -24.63 11.67
N LYS A 297 20.00 -23.67 12.07
CA LYS A 297 21.35 -23.90 12.59
C LYS A 297 21.68 -22.92 13.70
N LYS A 298 22.63 -23.28 14.57
CA LYS A 298 23.11 -22.41 15.66
C LYS A 298 24.14 -21.43 15.11
N VAL A 299 23.98 -20.14 15.41
CA VAL A 299 24.94 -19.08 15.06
C VAL A 299 25.34 -18.33 16.33
N ALA A 300 26.64 -18.08 16.49
CA ALA A 300 27.16 -17.32 17.64
C ALA A 300 26.87 -15.81 17.49
N GLY A 301 26.57 -15.15 18.60
CA GLY A 301 26.27 -13.72 18.67
C GLY A 301 24.80 -13.39 18.88
N THR A 302 24.49 -12.09 18.82
CA THR A 302 23.12 -11.57 18.81
C THR A 302 22.52 -11.64 17.41
N PRO A 303 21.20 -11.89 17.27
CA PRO A 303 20.56 -11.85 15.97
C PRO A 303 20.78 -10.48 15.30
N PRO A 304 20.85 -10.41 13.96
CA PRO A 304 20.92 -9.14 13.24
C PRO A 304 19.77 -8.23 13.65
N ALA A 305 20.02 -6.92 13.65
CA ALA A 305 19.03 -5.92 14.00
C ALA A 305 17.75 -6.13 13.17
N PRO A 306 16.56 -6.00 13.77
CA PRO A 306 15.30 -6.21 13.05
C PRO A 306 15.20 -5.20 11.90
N GLU A 307 14.95 -5.68 10.68
CA GLU A 307 14.38 -4.86 9.62
C GLU A 307 12.92 -4.59 10.01
N GLU A 308 12.65 -3.52 10.76
CA GLU A 308 11.32 -3.26 11.34
C GLU A 308 10.24 -2.95 10.29
N GLU A 309 10.62 -2.66 9.04
CA GLU A 309 9.69 -2.34 7.96
C GLU A 309 9.18 -3.61 7.25
N LEU A 310 7.93 -3.98 7.53
CA LEU A 310 7.19 -5.04 6.81
C LEU A 310 7.14 -4.81 5.29
N TYR A 311 7.10 -3.54 4.88
CA TYR A 311 7.09 -3.09 3.50
C TYR A 311 8.17 -2.03 3.35
N ARG A 312 9.16 -2.25 2.48
CA ARG A 312 10.27 -1.34 2.29
C ARG A 312 9.79 -0.01 1.71
N THR A 313 10.22 1.09 2.32
CA THR A 313 9.91 2.45 1.86
C THR A 313 10.76 2.87 0.65
N GLU A 314 11.93 2.24 0.46
CA GLU A 314 12.94 2.64 -0.54
C GLU A 314 13.19 1.53 -1.58
N THR A 315 12.38 1.51 -2.64
CA THR A 315 12.87 1.04 -3.94
C THR A 315 13.22 2.27 -4.77
N ASN A 316 14.50 2.43 -5.10
CA ASN A 316 15.03 3.52 -5.92
C ASN A 316 14.62 3.42 -7.41
N ASP A 317 13.81 2.43 -7.77
CA ASP A 317 13.05 2.37 -9.01
C ASP A 317 11.56 2.27 -8.63
N ASP A 318 10.80 3.33 -8.89
CA ASP A 318 9.34 3.29 -8.92
C ASP A 318 8.92 2.47 -10.14
N CYS A 319 9.16 1.16 -10.08
CA CYS A 319 8.99 0.24 -11.19
C CYS A 319 7.50 0.06 -11.51
N LEU A 320 7.02 0.87 -12.45
CA LEU A 320 5.64 0.88 -12.94
C LEU A 320 5.24 -0.43 -13.63
N GLU A 321 6.20 -1.31 -13.93
CA GLU A 321 5.97 -2.67 -14.46
C GLU A 321 4.98 -3.48 -13.60
N SER A 322 4.95 -3.22 -12.29
CA SER A 322 4.01 -3.88 -11.37
C SER A 322 2.54 -3.49 -11.59
N LEU A 323 2.28 -2.39 -12.30
CA LEU A 323 0.94 -1.84 -12.51
C LEU A 323 0.24 -2.38 -13.76
N GLY A 324 0.91 -3.21 -14.56
CA GLY A 324 0.33 -3.87 -15.71
C GLY A 324 1.07 -3.55 -17.00
N ASP A 325 0.33 -3.60 -18.10
CA ASP A 325 0.83 -3.27 -19.43
C ASP A 325 1.10 -1.76 -19.59
N GLU A 326 1.82 -1.43 -20.65
CA GLU A 326 2.17 -0.05 -20.99
C GLU A 326 0.93 0.84 -21.07
N GLY A 327 -0.18 0.36 -21.63
CA GLY A 327 -1.43 1.10 -21.72
C GLY A 327 -2.01 1.49 -20.36
N THR A 328 -2.05 0.56 -19.41
CA THR A 328 -2.51 0.82 -18.03
C THR A 328 -1.63 1.87 -17.35
N VAL A 329 -0.31 1.78 -17.52
CA VAL A 329 0.64 2.75 -16.96
C VAL A 329 0.42 4.15 -17.53
N HIS A 330 0.26 4.28 -18.85
CA HIS A 330 0.00 5.56 -19.52
C HIS A 330 -1.33 6.19 -19.06
N ILE A 331 -2.38 5.38 -18.87
CA ILE A 331 -3.67 5.86 -18.32
C ILE A 331 -3.48 6.43 -16.91
N LEU A 332 -2.79 5.70 -16.01
CA LEU A 332 -2.53 6.15 -14.65
C LEU A 332 -1.68 7.42 -14.61
N GLN A 333 -0.62 7.49 -15.42
CA GLN A 333 0.22 8.67 -15.54
C GLN A 333 -0.55 9.89 -16.05
N LEU A 334 -1.44 9.71 -17.03
CA LEU A 334 -2.25 10.82 -17.54
C LEU A 334 -3.29 11.27 -16.51
N LEU A 335 -3.92 10.34 -15.78
CA LEU A 335 -4.82 10.68 -14.67
C LEU A 335 -4.09 11.52 -13.61
N LYS A 336 -2.84 11.16 -13.27
CA LYS A 336 -2.01 11.91 -12.33
C LYS A 336 -1.71 13.31 -12.85
N LEU A 337 -1.27 13.41 -14.10
CA LEU A 337 -1.00 14.70 -14.74
C LEU A 337 -2.24 15.61 -14.73
N LEU A 338 -3.40 15.09 -15.13
CA LEU A 338 -4.66 15.84 -15.14
C LEU A 338 -5.08 16.28 -13.73
N HIS A 339 -4.89 15.43 -12.73
CA HIS A 339 -5.11 15.77 -11.33
C HIS A 339 -4.20 16.93 -10.90
N ASP A 340 -2.91 16.87 -11.20
CA ASP A 340 -1.94 17.89 -10.79
C ASP A 340 -2.18 19.23 -11.52
N ILE A 341 -2.57 19.20 -12.80
CA ILE A 341 -3.02 20.39 -13.54
C ILE A 341 -4.29 20.98 -12.91
N ASN A 342 -5.27 20.15 -12.55
CA ASN A 342 -6.50 20.60 -11.91
C ASN A 342 -6.24 21.22 -10.54
N PHE A 343 -5.42 20.56 -9.72
CA PHE A 343 -5.05 21.01 -8.37
C PHE A 343 -4.30 22.34 -8.39
N SER A 344 -3.44 22.56 -9.38
CA SER A 344 -2.73 23.83 -9.59
C SER A 344 -3.57 24.93 -10.25
N THR A 345 -4.81 24.64 -10.67
CA THR A 345 -5.67 25.62 -11.35
C THR A 345 -6.34 26.56 -10.35
N THR A 346 -6.15 27.87 -10.55
CA THR A 346 -6.89 28.89 -9.79
C THR A 346 -8.37 28.86 -10.16
N ASN A 347 -9.25 28.70 -9.17
CA ASN A 347 -10.70 28.53 -9.37
C ASN A 347 -11.04 27.34 -10.29
N SER A 348 -10.51 26.14 -9.96
CA SER A 348 -10.90 24.91 -10.64
C SER A 348 -12.42 24.70 -10.58
N GLY A 349 -13.00 24.33 -11.72
CA GLY A 349 -14.41 23.99 -11.85
C GLY A 349 -14.72 22.52 -11.61
N ALA A 350 -13.71 21.67 -11.37
CA ALA A 350 -13.88 20.27 -11.02
C ALA A 350 -13.30 19.99 -9.63
N SER A 351 -14.07 19.28 -8.81
CA SER A 351 -13.62 18.82 -7.49
C SER A 351 -12.64 17.66 -7.62
N ASP A 352 -11.70 17.53 -6.67
CA ASP A 352 -10.75 16.40 -6.59
C ASP A 352 -11.46 15.04 -6.49
N VAL A 353 -12.72 15.03 -6.02
CA VAL A 353 -13.61 13.85 -6.01
C VAL A 353 -13.78 13.23 -7.40
N LEU A 354 -13.61 14.01 -8.47
CA LEU A 354 -13.65 13.54 -9.86
C LEU A 354 -12.65 12.41 -10.14
N PHE A 355 -11.51 12.39 -9.46
CA PHE A 355 -10.44 11.43 -9.71
C PHE A 355 -10.48 10.19 -8.80
N LEU A 356 -11.52 10.06 -7.97
CA LEU A 356 -11.66 8.90 -7.10
C LEU A 356 -12.12 7.67 -7.89
N ASN A 357 -11.25 6.66 -7.98
CA ASN A 357 -11.60 5.40 -8.61
C ASN A 357 -12.14 4.40 -7.57
N TYR A 358 -13.46 4.23 -7.53
CA TYR A 358 -14.13 3.34 -6.57
C TYR A 358 -13.85 1.85 -6.81
N LYS A 359 -13.58 1.43 -8.05
CA LYS A 359 -13.32 0.02 -8.39
C LYS A 359 -11.96 -0.42 -7.84
N ILE A 360 -10.90 0.34 -8.12
CA ILE A 360 -9.55 0.11 -7.59
C ILE A 360 -9.56 0.29 -6.07
N THR A 361 -10.30 1.29 -5.55
CA THR A 361 -10.50 1.43 -4.11
C THR A 361 -11.11 0.18 -3.48
N ALA A 362 -12.14 -0.41 -4.08
CA ALA A 362 -12.76 -1.64 -3.61
C ALA A 362 -11.79 -2.83 -3.68
N LYS A 363 -10.99 -2.94 -4.74
CA LYS A 363 -9.94 -3.98 -4.85
C LYS A 363 -8.89 -3.84 -3.76
N LEU A 364 -8.38 -2.63 -3.54
CA LEU A 364 -7.40 -2.34 -2.50
C LEU A 364 -7.95 -2.67 -1.12
N ASN A 365 -9.16 -2.20 -0.80
CA ASN A 365 -9.81 -2.52 0.47
C ASN A 365 -10.00 -4.03 0.65
N ARG A 366 -10.45 -4.74 -0.40
CA ARG A 366 -10.57 -6.21 -0.36
C ARG A 366 -9.22 -6.90 -0.12
N GLN A 367 -8.14 -6.41 -0.71
CA GLN A 367 -6.80 -6.95 -0.50
C GLN A 367 -6.27 -6.66 0.91
N LEU A 368 -6.52 -5.45 1.41
CA LEU A 368 -6.22 -5.06 2.79
C LEU A 368 -7.10 -5.81 3.79
N GLU A 369 -8.20 -6.42 3.34
CA GLU A 369 -9.03 -7.32 4.12
C GLU A 369 -8.56 -8.79 4.10
N GLU A 370 -7.31 -9.07 3.72
CA GLU A 370 -6.70 -10.40 3.84
C GLU A 370 -5.63 -10.39 4.95
N PRO A 371 -5.98 -10.69 6.22
CA PRO A 371 -5.10 -10.41 7.36
C PRO A 371 -3.79 -11.20 7.32
N LEU A 372 -3.81 -12.43 6.81
CA LEU A 372 -2.59 -13.23 6.65
C LEU A 372 -1.65 -12.67 5.58
N ILE A 373 -2.19 -12.14 4.48
CA ILE A 373 -1.39 -11.50 3.42
C ILE A 373 -0.76 -10.20 3.94
N VAL A 374 -1.55 -9.38 4.63
CA VAL A 374 -1.09 -8.09 5.19
C VAL A 374 -0.09 -8.32 6.32
N ALA A 375 -0.41 -9.17 7.29
CA ALA A 375 0.45 -9.41 8.46
C ALA A 375 1.74 -10.16 8.15
N SER A 376 1.81 -10.81 6.99
CA SER A 376 3.02 -11.50 6.54
C SER A 376 3.93 -10.68 5.64
N GLY A 377 3.55 -9.43 5.31
CA GLY A 377 4.35 -8.60 4.42
C GLY A 377 4.40 -9.15 2.99
N THR A 378 3.30 -9.74 2.50
CA THR A 378 3.20 -10.35 1.16
C THR A 378 2.09 -9.71 0.32
N LEU A 379 1.83 -8.41 0.52
CA LEU A 379 0.89 -7.69 -0.36
C LEU A 379 1.40 -7.73 -1.81
N PRO A 380 0.49 -7.79 -2.80
CA PRO A 380 0.86 -7.56 -4.19
C PRO A 380 1.57 -6.22 -4.36
N ASP A 381 2.59 -6.17 -5.22
CA ASP A 381 3.37 -4.96 -5.49
C ASP A 381 2.47 -3.80 -5.95
N TRP A 382 1.45 -4.10 -6.77
CA TRP A 382 0.51 -3.08 -7.25
C TRP A 382 -0.15 -2.31 -6.10
N CYS A 383 -0.44 -2.94 -4.95
CA CYS A 383 -1.05 -2.28 -3.79
C CYS A 383 -0.15 -1.18 -3.23
N VAL A 384 1.15 -1.43 -3.17
CA VAL A 384 2.14 -0.49 -2.63
C VAL A 384 2.43 0.59 -3.68
N THR A 385 2.69 0.19 -4.92
CA THR A 385 3.02 1.11 -6.01
C THR A 385 1.87 2.09 -6.29
N ILE A 386 0.63 1.60 -6.41
CA ILE A 386 -0.51 2.47 -6.77
C ILE A 386 -0.86 3.46 -5.66
N THR A 387 -0.79 3.03 -4.39
CA THR A 387 -1.12 3.90 -3.24
C THR A 387 -0.04 4.95 -3.00
N ARG A 388 1.21 4.62 -3.31
CA ARG A 388 2.35 5.55 -3.21
C ARG A 388 2.38 6.56 -4.35
N LEU A 389 2.20 6.11 -5.60
CA LEU A 389 2.40 6.94 -6.78
C LEU A 389 1.13 7.66 -7.27
N PHE A 390 -0.04 7.08 -6.98
CA PHE A 390 -1.35 7.57 -7.41
C PHE A 390 -2.33 7.69 -6.22
N PRO A 391 -1.97 8.38 -5.11
CA PRO A 391 -2.80 8.46 -3.90
C PRO A 391 -4.14 9.18 -4.12
N PHE A 392 -4.23 10.07 -5.11
CA PHE A 392 -5.44 10.82 -5.44
C PHE A 392 -6.61 9.95 -5.91
N LEU A 393 -6.33 8.71 -6.36
CA LEU A 393 -7.36 7.74 -6.74
C LEU A 393 -8.20 7.24 -5.55
N PHE A 394 -7.72 7.47 -4.31
CA PHE A 394 -8.25 6.84 -3.11
C PHE A 394 -8.82 7.86 -2.12
N PRO A 395 -10.01 7.59 -1.54
CA PRO A 395 -10.50 8.33 -0.39
C PRO A 395 -9.49 8.33 0.77
N ILE A 396 -9.52 9.37 1.60
CA ILE A 396 -8.61 9.50 2.75
C ILE A 396 -8.71 8.30 3.70
N ASP A 397 -9.91 7.75 3.91
CA ASP A 397 -10.12 6.59 4.79
C ASP A 397 -9.38 5.35 4.29
N THR A 398 -9.38 5.12 2.98
CA THR A 398 -8.63 4.02 2.34
C THR A 398 -7.13 4.22 2.50
N ARG A 399 -6.64 5.46 2.30
CA ARG A 399 -5.20 5.78 2.48
C ARG A 399 -4.75 5.60 3.92
N VAL A 400 -5.56 6.07 4.88
CA VAL A 400 -5.30 5.89 6.31
C VAL A 400 -5.37 4.40 6.69
N PHE A 401 -6.30 3.64 6.11
CA PHE A 401 -6.38 2.21 6.36
C PHE A 401 -5.15 1.47 5.80
N PHE A 402 -4.69 1.81 4.60
CA PHE A 402 -3.46 1.28 4.03
C PHE A 402 -2.25 1.59 4.92
N LEU A 403 -2.09 2.85 5.34
CA LEU A 403 -1.01 3.30 6.23
C LEU A 403 -1.00 2.53 7.57
N LYS A 404 -2.16 2.42 8.22
CA LYS A 404 -2.31 1.67 9.47
C LYS A 404 -1.98 0.17 9.30
N SER A 405 -2.25 -0.36 8.11
CA SER A 405 -2.05 -1.78 7.81
C SER A 405 -0.60 -2.13 7.48
N THR A 406 0.15 -1.19 6.93
CA THR A 406 1.50 -1.44 6.37
C THR A 406 2.63 -0.85 7.21
N SER A 407 2.42 0.26 7.91
CA SER A 407 3.50 1.03 8.55
C SER A 407 3.54 0.95 10.08
N PHE A 408 2.47 0.54 10.75
CA PHE A 408 2.37 0.65 12.23
C PHE A 408 2.95 -0.53 13.00
N GLY A 409 3.55 -1.48 12.28
CA GLY A 409 4.15 -2.69 12.84
C GLY A 409 3.12 -3.79 13.11
N TYR A 410 3.63 -5.02 13.16
CA TYR A 410 2.85 -6.24 13.25
C TYR A 410 1.86 -6.23 14.44
N SER A 411 2.30 -5.85 15.64
CA SER A 411 1.42 -5.89 16.82
C SER A 411 0.21 -4.96 16.73
N ARG A 412 0.40 -3.75 16.18
CA ARG A 412 -0.70 -2.78 16.01
C ARG A 412 -1.65 -3.21 14.91
N LEU A 413 -1.12 -3.83 13.85
CA LEU A 413 -1.94 -4.47 12.83
C LEU A 413 -2.85 -5.55 13.46
N ILE A 414 -2.31 -6.49 14.24
CA ILE A 414 -3.13 -7.54 14.88
C ILE A 414 -4.23 -6.94 15.76
N ASP A 415 -3.92 -5.90 16.55
CA ASP A 415 -4.90 -5.22 17.40
C ASP A 415 -6.01 -4.52 16.57
N LEU A 416 -5.65 -3.87 15.47
CA LEU A 416 -6.62 -3.27 14.52
C LEU A 416 -7.60 -4.31 13.97
N TRP A 417 -7.12 -5.50 13.65
CA TRP A 417 -7.93 -6.59 13.12
C TRP A 417 -8.84 -7.23 14.17
N GLN A 418 -8.31 -7.45 15.38
CA GLN A 418 -9.11 -7.94 16.50
C GLN A 418 -10.24 -6.98 16.86
N THR A 419 -9.95 -5.68 16.93
CA THR A 419 -10.94 -4.65 17.24
C THR A 419 -12.04 -4.54 16.18
N ARG A 420 -11.67 -4.51 14.88
CA ARG A 420 -12.66 -4.52 13.78
C ARG A 420 -13.55 -5.76 13.79
N SER A 421 -12.98 -6.92 14.11
CA SER A 421 -13.74 -8.18 14.15
C SER A 421 -14.70 -8.24 15.33
N ALA A 422 -14.29 -7.71 16.48
CA ALA A 422 -15.13 -7.58 17.65
C ALA A 422 -16.31 -6.63 17.41
N GLN A 423 -16.09 -5.52 16.69
CA GLN A 423 -17.16 -4.60 16.29
C GLN A 423 -18.18 -5.28 15.36
N ALA A 424 -17.71 -6.00 14.34
CA ALA A 424 -18.60 -6.73 13.42
C ALA A 424 -19.41 -7.84 14.12
N SER A 425 -18.88 -8.45 15.18
CA SER A 425 -19.54 -9.54 15.92
C SER A 425 -20.54 -9.03 16.96
N GLN A 426 -20.44 -7.76 17.39
CA GLN A 426 -21.40 -7.14 18.32
C GLN A 426 -22.76 -6.89 17.66
N ASP A 427 -22.80 -6.64 16.35
CA ASP A 427 -24.05 -6.45 15.60
C ASP A 427 -24.83 -7.76 15.39
N GLU A 428 -24.19 -8.93 15.50
CA GLU A 428 -24.82 -10.25 15.26
C GLU A 428 -25.16 -11.05 16.53
N GLY A 429 -25.09 -10.46 17.73
CA GLY A 429 -25.66 -11.03 18.95
C GLY A 429 -25.04 -12.34 19.47
N ASN A 430 -23.93 -12.83 18.89
CA ASN A 430 -23.34 -14.11 19.26
C ASN A 430 -22.03 -13.94 20.04
N SER A 431 -22.12 -13.88 21.38
CA SER A 431 -20.96 -13.75 22.26
C SER A 431 -20.33 -15.11 22.60
N SER A 432 -19.59 -15.71 21.67
CA SER A 432 -18.66 -16.81 21.99
C SER A 432 -17.21 -16.33 21.92
N SER A 433 -16.87 -15.37 22.79
CA SER A 433 -15.48 -14.92 22.94
C SER A 433 -14.76 -15.85 23.91
N SER A 434 -14.01 -16.82 23.40
CA SER A 434 -13.08 -17.61 24.24
C SER A 434 -11.90 -18.12 23.41
N ASN A 435 -10.70 -17.69 23.84
CA ASN A 435 -9.35 -18.22 23.55
C ASN A 435 -8.45 -17.56 22.49
N ASN A 436 -8.89 -16.58 21.70
CA ASN A 436 -7.98 -15.88 20.73
C ASN A 436 -7.29 -14.61 21.29
N SER A 437 -7.33 -14.35 22.60
CA SER A 437 -7.09 -13.03 23.17
C SER A 437 -5.63 -12.62 23.47
N HIS A 438 -4.61 -13.43 23.15
CA HIS A 438 -3.23 -13.17 23.58
C HIS A 438 -2.19 -13.06 22.46
N LEU A 439 -2.54 -13.35 21.21
CA LEU A 439 -1.55 -13.29 20.13
C LEU A 439 -1.41 -11.86 19.61
N GLY A 440 -0.18 -11.32 19.65
CA GLY A 440 0.21 -10.12 18.92
C GLY A 440 -0.21 -8.76 19.49
N ARG A 441 -0.83 -8.68 20.68
CA ARG A 441 -1.22 -7.37 21.24
C ARG A 441 0.01 -6.51 21.60
N PRO A 442 0.00 -5.20 21.29
CA PRO A 442 1.08 -4.31 21.72
C PRO A 442 1.21 -4.28 23.24
N VAL A 443 2.43 -4.35 23.74
CA VAL A 443 2.72 -4.19 25.17
C VAL A 443 2.38 -2.76 25.59
N ARG A 444 1.65 -2.61 26.69
CA ARG A 444 1.34 -1.31 27.28
C ARG A 444 2.43 -0.90 28.27
N HIS A 445 3.02 0.26 28.05
CA HIS A 445 3.97 0.90 28.95
C HIS A 445 3.24 1.96 29.76
N LYS A 446 3.06 1.69 31.06
CA LYS A 446 2.42 2.61 31.97
C LYS A 446 3.45 3.61 32.49
N LEU A 447 3.23 4.90 32.22
CA LEU A 447 4.14 5.99 32.54
C LEU A 447 3.46 7.03 33.41
N ARG A 448 4.16 7.48 34.45
CA ARG A 448 3.65 8.52 35.36
C ARG A 448 4.32 9.85 35.08
N ILE A 449 3.53 10.89 34.82
CA ILE A 449 4.03 12.20 34.38
C ILE A 449 3.44 13.35 35.22
N SER A 450 4.17 14.46 35.30
CA SER A 450 3.73 15.67 36.00
C SER A 450 3.19 16.71 35.03
N ARG A 451 2.03 17.31 35.34
CA ARG A 451 1.46 18.42 34.54
C ARG A 451 2.35 19.65 34.46
N LYS A 452 3.17 19.90 35.49
CA LYS A 452 4.04 21.10 35.56
C LYS A 452 5.15 21.10 34.51
N LYS A 453 5.59 19.94 34.06
CA LYS A 453 6.74 19.77 33.15
C LYS A 453 6.39 18.89 31.95
N LEU A 454 5.23 19.14 31.33
CA LEU A 454 4.68 18.33 30.24
C LEU A 454 5.66 18.14 29.07
N LEU A 455 6.21 19.22 28.51
CA LEU A 455 7.08 19.13 27.33
C LEU A 455 8.41 18.39 27.62
N GLN A 456 9.06 18.69 28.75
CA GLN A 456 10.29 17.98 29.17
C GLN A 456 10.04 16.50 29.44
N SER A 457 8.89 16.18 30.06
CA SER A 457 8.48 14.80 30.28
C SER A 457 8.25 14.09 28.94
N ALA A 458 7.60 14.76 27.98
CA ALA A 458 7.33 14.20 26.66
C ALA A 458 8.60 13.89 25.88
N ILE A 459 9.61 14.76 25.89
CA ILE A 459 10.92 14.49 25.26
C ILE A 459 11.52 13.21 25.83
N LYS A 460 11.59 13.10 27.17
CA LYS A 460 12.14 11.89 27.82
C LYS A 460 11.35 10.63 27.48
N VAL A 461 10.01 10.73 27.43
CA VAL A 461 9.14 9.61 27.04
C VAL A 461 9.43 9.18 25.59
N MET A 462 9.55 10.12 24.67
CA MET A 462 9.87 9.83 23.27
C MET A 462 11.29 9.27 23.09
N ASP A 463 12.29 9.78 23.82
CA ASP A 463 13.66 9.24 23.78
C ASP A 463 13.73 7.79 24.30
N THR A 464 12.91 7.46 25.29
CA THR A 464 12.94 6.13 25.93
C THR A 464 12.07 5.11 25.20
N TYR A 465 10.90 5.52 24.69
CA TYR A 465 9.87 4.61 24.18
C TYR A 465 9.42 4.91 22.75
N GLY A 466 9.85 6.02 22.14
CA GLY A 466 9.42 6.44 20.80
C GLY A 466 9.83 5.48 19.69
N THR A 467 10.94 4.75 19.88
CA THR A 467 11.40 3.69 18.98
C THR A 467 10.75 2.33 19.28
N SER A 468 10.03 2.19 20.40
CA SER A 468 9.38 0.93 20.77
C SER A 468 7.95 0.87 20.22
N PRO A 469 7.51 -0.26 19.63
CA PRO A 469 6.15 -0.42 19.09
C PRO A 469 5.04 -0.51 20.17
N GLY A 470 5.40 -0.39 21.45
CA GLY A 470 4.46 -0.44 22.57
C GLY A 470 3.41 0.68 22.55
N LEU A 471 2.32 0.47 23.28
CA LEU A 471 1.31 1.49 23.56
C LEU A 471 1.70 2.22 24.84
N LEU A 472 1.63 3.55 24.82
CA LEU A 472 1.86 4.36 26.02
C LEU A 472 0.54 4.55 26.78
N GLU A 473 0.56 4.31 28.08
CA GLU A 473 -0.55 4.60 28.98
C GLU A 473 -0.08 5.60 30.03
N ILE A 474 -0.70 6.77 30.03
CA ILE A 474 -0.29 7.90 30.86
C ILE A 474 -1.11 7.96 32.14
N GLU A 475 -0.43 8.17 33.26
CA GLU A 475 -1.00 8.50 34.56
C GLU A 475 -0.41 9.83 35.05
N TYR A 476 -1.25 10.75 35.51
CA TYR A 476 -0.77 11.99 36.10
C TYR A 476 -0.48 11.80 37.60
N PHE A 477 0.57 12.46 38.10
CA PHE A 477 0.76 12.54 39.56
C PHE A 477 -0.45 13.17 40.23
N ASP A 478 -0.84 12.61 41.37
CA ASP A 478 -1.92 13.10 42.24
C ASP A 478 -3.33 13.14 41.62
N GLU A 479 -3.57 12.40 40.52
CA GLU A 479 -4.88 12.29 39.85
C GLU A 479 -5.38 10.85 39.79
N ALA A 480 -6.69 10.65 39.96
CA ALA A 480 -7.34 9.33 39.99
C ALA A 480 -7.66 8.76 38.58
N GLY A 481 -7.11 9.32 37.51
CA GLY A 481 -7.39 8.93 36.12
C GLY A 481 -6.28 8.07 35.52
N THR A 482 -6.64 6.90 35.00
CA THR A 482 -5.76 6.04 34.17
C THR A 482 -6.43 5.67 32.85
N GLY A 483 -5.64 5.25 31.86
CA GLY A 483 -6.13 4.75 30.57
C GLY A 483 -6.12 5.77 29.43
N LEU A 484 -7.03 5.61 28.47
CA LEU A 484 -7.01 6.33 27.19
C LEU A 484 -7.27 7.84 27.34
N GLY A 485 -8.16 8.26 28.24
CA GLY A 485 -8.49 9.67 28.46
C GLY A 485 -7.27 10.52 28.83
N PRO A 486 -6.58 10.22 29.94
CA PRO A 486 -5.35 10.92 30.33
C PRO A 486 -4.24 10.86 29.26
N THR A 487 -4.18 9.76 28.50
CA THR A 487 -3.22 9.59 27.40
C THR A 487 -3.51 10.52 26.21
N LEU A 488 -4.78 10.62 25.79
CA LEU A 488 -5.19 11.56 24.74
C LEU A 488 -4.98 13.01 25.20
N GLU A 489 -5.29 13.29 26.46
CA GLU A 489 -5.05 14.60 27.07
C GLU A 489 -3.57 14.96 27.08
N PHE A 490 -2.70 14.00 27.38
CA PHE A 490 -1.25 14.18 27.33
C PHE A 490 -0.78 14.59 25.93
N TYR A 491 -1.16 13.85 24.88
CA TYR A 491 -0.78 14.20 23.51
C TYR A 491 -1.33 15.58 23.11
N ALA A 492 -2.58 15.88 23.47
CA ALA A 492 -3.19 17.18 23.19
C ALA A 492 -2.44 18.33 23.91
N ASN A 493 -2.15 18.20 25.20
CA ASN A 493 -1.47 19.24 25.97
C ASN A 493 0.01 19.39 25.56
N VAL A 494 0.69 18.30 25.25
CA VAL A 494 2.06 18.33 24.72
C VAL A 494 2.09 19.02 23.36
N SER A 495 1.14 18.72 22.46
CA SER A 495 1.06 19.40 21.15
C SER A 495 0.85 20.90 21.30
N LYS A 496 0.04 21.33 22.28
CA LYS A 496 -0.15 22.74 22.63
C LYS A 496 1.11 23.37 23.22
N GLU A 497 1.81 22.70 24.13
CA GLU A 497 3.08 23.23 24.66
C GLU A 497 4.14 23.34 23.56
N PHE A 498 4.17 22.37 22.64
CA PHE A 498 5.10 22.32 21.51
C PHE A 498 4.85 23.44 20.49
N SER A 499 3.61 23.91 20.34
CA SER A 499 3.23 24.99 19.43
C SER A 499 3.34 26.41 20.02
N LYS A 500 3.82 26.55 21.26
CA LYS A 500 3.97 27.87 21.89
C LYS A 500 5.14 28.64 21.30
N SER A 501 4.92 29.93 21.05
CA SER A 501 5.93 30.83 20.48
C SER A 501 7.20 30.94 21.34
N ARG A 502 7.07 30.80 22.67
CA ARG A 502 8.20 30.84 23.64
C ARG A 502 9.23 29.73 23.46
N VAL A 503 8.86 28.62 22.79
CA VAL A 503 9.79 27.49 22.57
C VAL A 503 10.69 27.76 21.36
N HIS A 504 10.35 28.75 20.53
CA HIS A 504 11.15 29.18 19.37
C HIS A 504 11.49 28.04 18.38
N MET A 505 10.63 27.03 18.28
CA MET A 505 10.81 25.89 17.36
C MET A 505 10.11 26.08 16.01
N TRP A 506 9.11 26.95 15.93
CA TRP A 506 8.29 27.17 14.75
C TRP A 506 8.36 28.62 14.26
N ARG A 507 8.09 28.82 12.98
CA ARG A 507 8.07 30.15 12.36
C ARG A 507 6.74 30.85 12.66
N ASP A 508 6.82 31.96 13.37
CA ASP A 508 5.67 32.81 13.66
C ASP A 508 5.64 34.00 12.68
N ASN A 509 4.50 34.22 12.03
CA ASN A 509 4.34 35.38 11.14
C ASN A 509 4.12 36.67 11.94
N LYS A 510 3.84 36.57 13.24
CA LYS A 510 3.80 37.74 14.13
C LYS A 510 5.22 38.25 14.31
N LYS A 511 5.47 39.48 13.85
CA LYS A 511 6.66 40.25 14.20
C LYS A 511 6.64 40.49 15.72
N PHE A 512 7.16 39.56 16.50
CA PHE A 512 7.48 39.83 17.90
C PHE A 512 8.55 40.91 17.90
N ASN A 513 8.16 42.13 18.27
CA ASN A 513 9.10 43.18 18.64
C ASN A 513 9.90 42.66 19.84
N TYR A 514 11.08 42.11 19.56
CA TYR A 514 12.04 41.74 20.59
C TYR A 514 12.50 43.02 21.31
N SER A 515 11.75 43.45 22.32
CA SER A 515 12.30 44.30 23.36
C SER A 515 13.25 43.42 24.17
N LYS A 516 14.53 43.49 23.79
CA LYS A 516 15.69 42.91 24.45
C LYS A 516 15.80 43.49 25.87
N ASN A 517 14.99 43.00 26.82
CA ASN A 517 15.08 43.31 28.25
C ASN A 517 14.18 42.36 29.06
N LYS A 518 14.58 41.09 29.18
CA LYS A 518 14.17 40.17 30.27
C LYS A 518 14.96 38.86 30.18
N PHE A 519 16.27 38.97 30.32
CA PHE A 519 17.15 37.84 30.61
C PHE A 519 17.79 38.05 31.99
N GLU A 520 17.03 38.57 32.96
CA GLU A 520 17.53 38.83 34.31
C GLU A 520 16.35 39.03 35.30
N SER A 521 15.53 38.00 35.49
CA SER A 521 14.68 37.86 36.69
C SER A 521 14.05 36.48 36.69
N GLY A 522 14.59 35.58 37.50
CA GLY A 522 14.04 34.25 37.76
C GLY A 522 12.84 34.33 38.70
N ASP A 523 11.72 34.87 38.21
CA ASP A 523 10.44 34.81 38.91
C ASP A 523 9.41 34.09 38.03
N ASP A 524 9.12 32.85 38.44
CA ASP A 524 7.97 32.06 38.01
C ASP A 524 6.69 32.73 38.54
N CYS A 525 6.17 33.71 37.81
CA CYS A 525 4.80 34.20 38.00
C CYS A 525 3.91 33.64 36.89
N ASP A 526 3.28 32.51 37.21
CA ASP A 526 2.09 31.98 36.54
C ASP A 526 0.98 33.05 36.58
N THR A 527 0.88 33.83 35.51
CA THR A 527 -0.34 34.59 35.20
C THR A 527 -0.86 34.10 33.86
N ASP A 528 -2.08 33.57 33.88
CA ASP A 528 -2.88 33.04 32.77
C ASP A 528 -3.24 34.12 31.71
N PHE A 529 -2.26 34.85 31.21
CA PHE A 529 -2.39 35.48 29.91
C PHE A 529 -2.14 34.40 28.88
N ALA A 530 -3.19 34.03 28.12
CA ALA A 530 -3.17 33.04 27.05
C ALA A 530 -1.85 33.14 26.26
N GLN A 531 -0.92 32.21 26.53
CA GLN A 531 0.40 32.26 25.91
C GLN A 531 0.22 32.15 24.40
N PRO A 532 0.74 33.10 23.61
CA PRO A 532 0.46 33.14 22.18
C PRO A 532 1.03 31.89 21.51
N TYR A 533 0.14 31.10 20.90
CA TYR A 533 0.51 30.05 19.97
C TYR A 533 1.05 30.65 18.68
N VAL A 534 1.93 29.91 18.03
CA VAL A 534 2.47 30.26 16.72
C VAL A 534 1.33 30.40 15.73
N ASP A 535 1.35 31.48 14.95
CA ASP A 535 0.30 31.82 14.00
C ASP A 535 0.93 32.05 12.63
N ASN A 536 0.66 31.13 11.71
CA ASN A 536 1.23 31.15 10.38
C ASN A 536 0.17 30.71 9.36
N GLN A 537 0.15 31.40 8.20
CA GLN A 537 -0.76 31.15 7.09
C GLN A 537 -0.60 29.75 6.46
N TYR A 538 0.51 29.07 6.76
CA TYR A 538 0.79 27.71 6.29
C TYR A 538 0.49 26.62 7.34
N GLY A 539 -0.09 26.98 8.50
CA GLY A 539 -0.26 26.08 9.65
C GLY A 539 0.89 26.17 10.65
N LEU A 540 0.92 25.23 11.61
CA LEU A 540 2.07 25.02 12.51
C LEU A 540 3.31 24.54 11.73
#